data_AF-A0A942S9E8-F1
#
_entry.id   AF-A0A942S9E8-F1
#
_cell.length_a   1.000
_cell.length_b   1.000
_cell.length_c   1.000
_cell.angle_alpha   90.00
_cell.angle_beta   90.00
_cell.angle_gamma   90.00
#
_symmetry.space_group_name_H-M   'P 1'
#
loop_
_entity.id
_entity.type
_entity.pdbx_description
1 polymer ?
#
loop_
_entity_poly.entity_id
_entity_poly.type
_entity_poly.pdbx_seq_one_letter_code
_entity_poly.pdbx_strand_id
1 'polypeptide(L)'
;MKKEYMLFMTFVLVITLSSCASKKTILFTQAIREKVESYDLDIGDIQFYNSHEIVLERNLSYEDTKVAAGKISFENGQYVERIIIKKRTPGVCEFYDESAIDVSFEQGENRQLKFVLNPKLHYQVSALEWERKYGRISYDTTSYFILPGGEKAMLRVKKEDIFKFDKQERVAPGRSVSSK
;
A
#
# COMPACT_ATOMS: atom_id res chain seq x y z
N MET A 1 -28.82 -0.16 42.94
CA MET A 1 -28.75 0.52 41.62
C MET A 1 -27.34 0.83 41.09
N LYS A 2 -26.23 0.54 41.78
CA LYS A 2 -24.86 0.80 41.25
C LYS A 2 -24.09 -0.45 40.80
N LYS A 3 -24.44 -1.64 41.31
CA LYS A 3 -23.77 -2.91 40.96
C LYS A 3 -24.22 -3.50 39.62
N GLU A 4 -25.44 -3.25 39.17
CA GLU A 4 -25.95 -3.80 37.90
C GLU A 4 -25.42 -3.03 36.68
N TYR A 5 -25.21 -1.72 36.79
CA TYR A 5 -24.52 -0.93 35.76
C TYR A 5 -23.02 -1.25 35.68
N MET A 6 -22.40 -1.65 36.80
CA MET A 6 -21.00 -2.07 36.83
C MET A 6 -20.81 -3.41 36.11
N LEU A 7 -21.79 -4.31 36.16
CA LEU A 7 -21.77 -5.57 35.42
C LEU A 7 -22.01 -5.33 33.90
N PHE A 8 -22.92 -4.42 33.55
CA PHE A 8 -23.25 -4.09 32.16
C PHE A 8 -22.10 -3.34 31.44
N MET A 9 -21.37 -2.49 32.16
CA MET A 9 -20.21 -1.76 31.63
C MET A 9 -18.98 -2.67 31.42
N THR A 10 -18.96 -3.84 32.06
CA THR A 10 -17.87 -4.83 31.90
C THR A 10 -18.07 -5.73 30.67
N PHE A 11 -19.31 -5.90 30.19
CA PHE A 11 -19.62 -6.75 29.02
C PHE A 11 -19.30 -6.06 27.67
N VAL A 12 -19.31 -4.73 27.62
CA VAL A 12 -19.05 -3.96 26.39
C VAL A 12 -17.55 -3.85 26.07
N LEU A 13 -16.66 -4.10 27.03
CA LEU A 13 -15.21 -3.94 26.86
C LEU A 13 -14.52 -5.14 26.16
N VAL A 14 -15.20 -6.27 25.98
CA VAL A 14 -14.57 -7.53 25.51
C VAL A 14 -14.60 -7.71 23.97
N ILE A 15 -15.29 -6.85 23.22
CA ILE A 15 -15.49 -7.03 21.76
C ILE A 15 -14.37 -6.41 20.90
N THR A 16 -13.39 -5.69 21.46
CA THR A 16 -12.38 -4.96 20.67
C THR A 16 -11.10 -5.73 20.32
N LEU A 17 -10.98 -7.02 20.64
CA LEU A 17 -9.75 -7.80 20.39
C LEU A 17 -9.72 -8.59 19.07
N SER A 18 -10.72 -8.45 18.20
CA SER A 18 -10.79 -9.22 16.95
C SER A 18 -10.26 -8.46 15.72
N SER A 19 -8.97 -8.12 15.67
CA SER A 19 -8.34 -7.80 14.37
C SER A 19 -6.82 -7.97 14.29
N CYS A 20 -6.28 -9.06 14.84
CA CYS A 20 -4.92 -9.52 14.54
C CYS A 20 -4.91 -10.86 13.78
N ALA A 21 -5.92 -11.13 12.94
CA ALA A 21 -5.71 -12.06 11.84
C ALA A 21 -4.91 -11.31 10.77
N SER A 22 -3.58 -11.44 10.80
CA SER A 22 -2.69 -10.94 9.74
C SER A 22 -3.12 -11.56 8.41
N LYS A 23 -4.05 -10.91 7.69
CA LYS A 23 -4.50 -11.32 6.37
C LYS A 23 -3.28 -11.47 5.48
N LYS A 24 -3.10 -12.67 4.92
CA LYS A 24 -1.91 -12.99 4.14
C LYS A 24 -1.89 -12.14 2.88
N THR A 25 -0.98 -11.18 2.81
CA THR A 25 -0.70 -10.46 1.57
C THR A 25 0.17 -11.33 0.66
N ILE A 26 0.06 -11.14 -0.65
CA ILE A 26 0.91 -11.74 -1.69
C ILE A 26 1.46 -10.62 -2.58
N LEU A 27 2.54 -10.86 -3.32
CA LEU A 27 3.04 -9.88 -4.29
C LEU A 27 1.99 -9.69 -5.38
N PHE A 28 1.77 -8.45 -5.80
CA PHE A 28 0.96 -8.14 -6.96
C PHE A 28 1.84 -8.31 -8.21
N THR A 29 1.61 -9.37 -8.96
CA THR A 29 2.36 -9.72 -10.17
C THR A 29 1.50 -9.47 -11.40
N GLN A 30 2.11 -9.48 -12.59
CA GLN A 30 1.37 -9.38 -13.85
C GLN A 30 0.24 -10.41 -13.96
N ALA A 31 0.50 -11.67 -13.57
CA ALA A 31 -0.52 -12.72 -13.59
C ALA A 31 -1.70 -12.46 -12.64
N ILE A 32 -1.46 -11.76 -11.51
CA ILE A 32 -2.56 -11.36 -10.61
C ILE A 32 -3.35 -10.22 -11.22
N ARG A 33 -2.68 -9.26 -11.87
CA ARG A 33 -3.35 -8.19 -12.60
C ARG A 33 -4.29 -8.75 -13.67
N GLU A 34 -3.78 -9.63 -14.54
CA GLU A 34 -4.58 -10.27 -15.59
C GLU A 34 -5.80 -11.00 -15.00
N LYS A 35 -5.63 -11.65 -13.85
CA LYS A 35 -6.74 -12.30 -13.14
C LYS A 35 -7.77 -11.28 -12.63
N VAL A 36 -7.33 -10.16 -12.06
CA VAL A 36 -8.22 -9.08 -11.62
C VAL A 36 -9.02 -8.50 -12.79
N GLU A 37 -8.33 -8.15 -13.87
CA GLU A 37 -8.94 -7.57 -15.07
C GLU A 37 -9.92 -8.55 -15.73
N SER A 38 -9.65 -9.87 -15.67
CA SER A 38 -10.57 -10.91 -16.16
C SER A 38 -11.91 -11.00 -15.40
N TYR A 39 -12.00 -10.37 -14.23
CA TYR A 39 -13.23 -10.26 -13.44
C TYR A 39 -13.91 -8.90 -13.60
N ASP A 40 -13.53 -8.10 -14.61
CA ASP A 40 -14.02 -6.74 -14.86
C ASP A 40 -13.82 -5.80 -13.65
N LEU A 41 -12.76 -6.03 -12.88
CA LEU A 41 -12.41 -5.20 -11.72
C LEU A 41 -11.41 -4.12 -12.12
N ASP A 42 -11.64 -2.92 -11.61
CA ASP A 42 -10.71 -1.82 -11.77
C ASP A 42 -9.50 -2.01 -10.83
N ILE A 43 -8.29 -1.78 -11.37
CA ILE A 43 -7.04 -1.75 -10.59
C ILE A 43 -7.08 -0.63 -9.55
N GLY A 44 -7.77 0.47 -9.85
CA GLY A 44 -8.01 1.59 -8.94
C GLY A 44 -8.75 1.20 -7.66
N ASP A 45 -9.59 0.17 -7.71
CA ASP A 45 -10.38 -0.30 -6.56
C ASP A 45 -9.58 -1.23 -5.62
N ILE A 46 -8.33 -1.55 -5.97
CA ILE A 46 -7.48 -2.45 -5.19
C ILE A 46 -6.73 -1.69 -4.10
N GLN A 47 -6.85 -2.17 -2.87
CA GLN A 47 -5.95 -1.76 -1.79
C GLN A 47 -4.57 -2.42 -1.94
N PHE A 48 -3.55 -1.59 -2.19
CA PHE A 48 -2.16 -2.01 -2.25
C PHE A 48 -1.45 -1.91 -0.89
N TYR A 49 -0.33 -2.61 -0.79
CA TYR A 49 0.61 -2.56 0.33
C TYR A 49 2.04 -2.66 -0.17
N ASN A 50 2.99 -1.97 0.46
CA ASN A 50 4.42 -2.11 0.14
C ASN A 50 5.04 -3.35 0.80
N SER A 51 5.93 -4.04 0.06
CA SER A 51 6.62 -5.25 0.54
C SER A 51 7.82 -4.99 1.45
N HIS A 52 8.45 -3.83 1.31
CA HIS A 52 9.61 -3.37 2.08
C HIS A 52 9.35 -1.95 2.56
N GLU A 53 10.01 -1.58 3.65
CA GLU A 53 10.05 -0.19 4.09
C GLU A 53 10.69 0.67 2.99
N ILE A 54 10.12 1.86 2.77
CA ILE A 54 10.64 2.86 1.85
C ILE A 54 10.96 4.08 2.71
N VAL A 55 12.23 4.47 2.72
CA VAL A 55 12.68 5.69 3.41
C VAL A 55 13.05 6.70 2.35
N LEU A 56 12.37 7.84 2.37
CA LEU A 56 12.67 8.99 1.53
C LEU A 56 13.53 9.95 2.33
N GLU A 57 14.64 10.40 1.76
CA GLU A 57 15.56 11.31 2.41
C GLU A 57 15.91 12.50 1.52
N ARG A 58 16.01 13.69 2.11
CA ARG A 58 16.64 14.84 1.47
C ARG A 58 17.43 15.66 2.50
N ASN A 59 18.49 16.32 2.03
CA ASN A 59 19.20 17.33 2.81
C ASN A 59 18.41 18.63 2.77
N LEU A 60 18.38 19.33 3.91
CA LEU A 60 17.68 20.59 4.09
C LEU A 60 18.67 21.73 4.24
N SER A 61 18.37 22.87 3.61
CA SER A 61 18.89 24.16 4.07
C SER A 61 18.20 24.57 5.38
N TYR A 62 18.71 25.61 6.05
CA TYR A 62 18.06 26.14 7.24
C TYR A 62 16.63 26.63 6.96
N GLU A 63 16.38 27.21 5.79
CA GLU A 63 15.04 27.66 5.39
C GLU A 63 14.09 26.47 5.17
N ASP A 64 14.58 25.40 4.54
CA ASP A 64 13.79 24.20 4.28
C ASP A 64 13.32 23.51 5.57
N THR A 65 14.06 23.66 6.68
CA THR A 65 13.63 23.10 7.98
C THR A 65 12.28 23.64 8.47
N LYS A 66 11.85 24.81 7.99
CA LYS A 66 10.58 25.43 8.39
C LYS A 66 9.38 24.87 7.63
N VAL A 67 9.62 24.18 6.53
CA VAL A 67 8.59 23.65 5.60
C VAL A 67 8.69 22.14 5.40
N ALA A 68 9.46 21.44 6.24
CA ALA A 68 9.58 19.99 6.19
C ALA A 68 8.25 19.30 6.54
N ALA A 69 7.90 18.26 5.77
CA ALA A 69 6.73 17.42 5.97
C ALA A 69 7.02 16.17 6.82
N GLY A 70 8.28 15.73 6.83
CA GLY A 70 8.79 14.56 7.52
C GLY A 70 9.53 14.89 8.82
N LYS A 71 10.23 13.89 9.35
CA LYS A 71 11.04 14.05 10.56
C LYS A 71 12.39 14.65 10.21
N ILE A 72 12.74 15.75 10.87
CA ILE A 72 14.05 16.40 10.74
C ILE A 72 15.02 15.83 11.80
N SER A 73 16.26 15.57 11.38
CA SER A 73 17.41 15.34 12.27
C SER A 73 18.62 16.17 11.82
N PHE A 74 19.56 16.40 12.72
CA PHE A 74 20.85 17.03 12.40
C PHE A 74 21.94 15.97 12.45
N GLU A 75 22.53 15.65 11.29
CA GLU A 75 23.47 14.54 11.11
C GLU A 75 24.62 15.01 10.23
N ASN A 76 25.86 14.70 10.62
CA ASN A 76 27.09 15.05 9.87
C ASN A 76 27.19 16.53 9.46
N GLY A 77 26.69 17.45 10.30
CA GLY A 77 26.72 18.89 10.02
C GLY A 77 25.62 19.38 9.09
N GLN A 78 24.65 18.54 8.72
CA GLN A 78 23.55 18.87 7.83
C GLN A 78 22.20 18.56 8.47
N TYR A 79 21.18 19.34 8.13
CA TYR A 79 19.80 18.99 8.44
C TYR A 79 19.32 17.98 7.40
N VAL A 80 18.69 16.90 7.86
CA VAL A 80 18.20 15.81 7.03
C VAL A 80 16.73 15.58 7.35
N GLU A 81 15.91 15.50 6.32
CA GLU A 81 14.50 15.13 6.43
C GLU A 81 14.31 13.67 6.02
N ARG A 82 13.51 12.93 6.79
CA ARG A 82 13.08 11.58 6.43
C ARG A 82 11.58 11.41 6.50
N ILE A 83 11.04 10.78 5.46
CA ILE A 83 9.68 10.24 5.41
C ILE A 83 9.78 8.72 5.37
N ILE A 84 9.09 8.03 6.28
CA ILE A 84 9.20 6.57 6.44
C ILE A 84 7.86 5.93 6.12
N ILE A 85 7.80 5.23 4.98
CA ILE A 85 6.67 4.38 4.60
C ILE A 85 7.01 2.97 5.07
N LYS A 86 6.52 2.62 6.26
CA LYS A 86 6.77 1.31 6.89
C LYS A 86 6.34 0.17 5.98
N LYS A 87 6.95 -1.00 6.12
CA LYS A 87 6.51 -2.22 5.44
C LYS A 87 5.03 -2.52 5.74
N ARG A 88 4.26 -2.90 4.72
CA ARG A 88 2.80 -3.17 4.78
C ARG A 88 1.95 -1.93 5.12
N THR A 89 2.42 -0.74 4.78
CA THR A 89 1.58 0.47 4.77
C THR A 89 0.54 0.34 3.65
N PRO A 90 -0.77 0.54 3.93
CA PRO A 90 -1.80 0.55 2.90
C PRO A 90 -1.59 1.75 1.96
N GLY A 91 -1.75 1.53 0.66
CA GLY A 91 -1.70 2.57 -0.35
C GLY A 91 -2.82 2.43 -1.38
N VAL A 92 -3.27 3.57 -1.90
CA VAL A 92 -4.35 3.68 -2.89
C VAL A 92 -3.73 3.98 -4.25
N CYS A 93 -4.28 3.39 -5.31
CA CYS A 93 -3.86 3.70 -6.67
C CYS A 93 -4.42 5.08 -7.08
N GLU A 94 -3.55 5.97 -7.53
CA GLU A 94 -3.95 7.28 -8.07
C GLU A 94 -3.96 7.29 -9.59
N PHE A 95 -3.08 6.50 -10.21
CA PHE A 95 -2.99 6.33 -11.65
C PHE A 95 -2.41 4.95 -11.97
N TYR A 96 -2.79 4.36 -13.09
CA TYR A 96 -2.18 3.15 -13.60
C TYR A 96 -2.24 3.08 -15.13
N ASP A 97 -1.25 2.42 -15.70
CA ASP A 97 -1.22 1.99 -17.10
C ASP A 97 -0.87 0.50 -17.17
N GLU A 98 -0.61 -0.07 -18.34
CA GLU A 98 -0.30 -1.51 -18.50
C GLU A 98 0.93 -1.96 -17.67
N SER A 99 1.93 -1.09 -17.53
CA SER A 99 3.25 -1.40 -17.00
C SER A 99 3.54 -0.73 -15.66
N ALA A 100 2.76 0.27 -15.27
CA ALA A 100 3.00 1.07 -14.08
C ALA A 100 1.74 1.29 -13.25
N ILE A 101 1.94 1.44 -11.94
CA ILE A 101 0.91 1.79 -10.97
C ILE A 101 1.49 2.84 -10.03
N ASP A 102 0.88 4.02 -10.02
CA ASP A 102 1.21 5.10 -9.09
C ASP A 102 0.36 4.92 -7.82
N VAL A 103 1.04 4.71 -6.70
CA VAL A 103 0.39 4.39 -5.42
C VAL A 103 0.77 5.42 -4.36
N SER A 104 -0.24 6.00 -3.73
CA SER A 104 -0.10 6.94 -2.62
C SER A 104 -0.33 6.24 -1.29
N PHE A 105 0.59 6.43 -0.33
CA PHE A 105 0.58 5.79 0.99
C PHE A 105 0.19 6.75 2.12
N GLU A 106 -0.01 8.03 1.79
CA GLU A 106 -0.45 9.07 2.70
C GLU A 106 -1.28 10.11 1.95
N GLN A 107 -2.02 10.95 2.67
CA GLN A 107 -2.80 12.00 2.03
C GLN A 107 -1.90 13.16 1.56
N GLY A 108 -2.24 13.77 0.43
CA GLY A 108 -1.63 14.98 -0.09
C GLY A 108 -1.36 14.91 -1.59
N GLU A 109 -1.18 16.07 -2.21
CA GLU A 109 -0.91 16.16 -3.63
C GLU A 109 0.53 15.75 -3.94
N ASN A 110 0.73 15.04 -5.06
CA ASN A 110 2.05 14.60 -5.53
C ASN A 110 2.80 13.66 -4.56
N ARG A 111 2.08 12.90 -3.72
CA ARG A 111 2.65 11.96 -2.71
C ARG A 111 2.52 10.49 -3.11
N GLN A 112 2.42 10.23 -4.40
CA GLN A 112 2.43 8.91 -4.99
C GLN A 112 3.85 8.45 -5.33
N LEU A 113 4.08 7.15 -5.19
CA LEU A 113 5.27 6.47 -5.70
C LEU A 113 4.90 5.63 -6.92
N LYS A 114 5.70 5.74 -7.98
CA LYS A 114 5.51 4.95 -9.20
C LYS A 114 6.11 3.55 -9.05
N PHE A 115 5.31 2.51 -9.22
CA PHE A 115 5.76 1.12 -9.28
C PHE A 115 5.66 0.61 -10.71
N VAL A 116 6.78 0.15 -11.28
CA VAL A 116 6.89 -0.31 -12.66
C VAL A 116 7.15 -1.81 -12.69
N LEU A 117 6.59 -2.48 -13.70
CA LEU A 117 6.81 -3.89 -13.95
C LEU A 117 8.29 -4.18 -14.22
N ASN A 118 8.91 -4.99 -13.38
CA ASN A 118 10.30 -5.41 -13.55
C ASN A 118 10.41 -6.68 -14.43
N PRO A 119 11.63 -7.11 -14.82
CA PRO A 119 11.81 -8.34 -15.62
C PRO A 119 11.31 -9.63 -14.97
N LYS A 120 11.01 -9.62 -13.66
CA LYS A 120 10.39 -10.74 -12.93
C LYS A 120 8.86 -10.63 -12.87
N LEU A 121 8.27 -9.69 -13.62
CA LEU A 121 6.84 -9.43 -13.69
C LEU A 121 6.22 -9.04 -12.34
N HIS A 122 7.00 -8.33 -11.50
CA HIS A 122 6.54 -7.71 -10.26
C HIS A 122 6.52 -6.20 -10.40
N TYR A 123 5.50 -5.53 -9.86
CA TYR A 123 5.46 -4.08 -9.76
C TYR A 123 6.39 -3.61 -8.64
N GLN A 124 7.56 -3.09 -9.01
CA GLN A 124 8.63 -2.65 -8.11
C GLN A 124 8.76 -1.13 -8.15
N VAL A 125 9.08 -0.50 -7.01
CA VAL A 125 9.25 0.96 -6.94
C VAL A 125 10.28 1.42 -7.97
N SER A 126 9.97 2.51 -8.64
CA SER A 126 10.81 3.14 -9.66
C SER A 126 11.26 4.52 -9.20
N ALA A 127 12.26 5.06 -9.90
CA ALA A 127 12.80 6.37 -9.65
C ALA A 127 13.13 7.04 -10.99
N LEU A 128 13.23 8.37 -10.99
CA LEU A 128 13.65 9.14 -12.15
C LEU A 128 15.09 8.77 -12.54
N GLU A 129 15.95 8.61 -11.54
CA GLU A 129 17.35 8.23 -11.69
C GLU A 129 17.75 7.28 -10.56
N TRP A 130 18.62 6.33 -10.88
CA TRP A 130 19.23 5.43 -9.90
C TRP A 130 20.73 5.65 -9.89
N GLU A 131 21.28 5.96 -8.72
CA GLU A 131 22.71 5.91 -8.46
C GLU A 131 22.99 4.85 -7.39
N ARG A 132 23.62 3.74 -7.82
CA ARG A 132 23.83 2.55 -6.99
C ARG A 132 22.50 1.98 -6.46
N LYS A 133 22.12 2.32 -5.22
CA LYS A 133 20.87 1.89 -4.55
C LYS A 133 20.00 3.08 -4.12
N TYR A 134 20.41 4.29 -4.47
CA TYR A 134 19.68 5.52 -4.18
C TYR A 134 18.84 5.87 -5.41
N GLY A 135 17.55 6.08 -5.20
CA GLY A 135 16.61 6.41 -6.28
C GLY A 135 16.08 7.82 -6.14
N ARG A 136 16.35 8.71 -7.10
CA ARG A 136 15.83 10.09 -7.09
C ARG A 136 14.37 10.10 -7.54
N ILE A 137 13.48 10.61 -6.70
CA ILE A 137 12.04 10.74 -6.99
C ILE A 137 11.56 12.16 -6.76
N SER A 138 10.46 12.52 -7.40
CA SER A 138 9.64 13.66 -6.99
C SER A 138 8.60 13.16 -5.98
N TYR A 139 8.45 13.87 -4.87
CA TYR A 139 7.48 13.56 -3.83
C TYR A 139 7.09 14.86 -3.13
N ASP A 140 5.79 15.09 -2.96
CA ASP A 140 5.23 16.37 -2.53
C ASP A 140 5.68 17.48 -3.51
N THR A 141 6.25 18.59 -3.05
CA THR A 141 6.65 19.70 -3.92
C THR A 141 8.14 19.67 -4.31
N THR A 142 8.87 18.59 -4.05
CA THR A 142 10.34 18.58 -4.12
C THR A 142 10.92 17.21 -4.49
N SER A 143 12.25 17.10 -4.52
CA SER A 143 12.96 15.85 -4.80
C SER A 143 13.45 15.18 -3.51
N TYR A 144 13.31 13.86 -3.46
CA TYR A 144 13.85 13.00 -2.41
C TYR A 144 14.67 11.86 -3.02
N PHE A 145 15.48 11.21 -2.19
CA PHE A 145 16.13 9.95 -2.50
C PHE A 145 15.47 8.81 -1.73
N ILE A 146 15.08 7.76 -2.43
CA ILE A 146 14.82 6.44 -1.83
C ILE A 146 16.17 5.91 -1.33
N LEU A 147 16.25 5.61 -0.03
CA LEU A 147 17.45 5.04 0.57
C LEU A 147 17.63 3.54 0.26
N PRO A 148 18.86 3.01 0.37
CA PRO A 148 19.12 1.58 0.22
C PRO A 148 18.26 0.71 1.13
N GLY A 149 17.73 -0.38 0.58
CA GLY A 149 16.67 -1.20 1.15
C GLY A 149 15.31 -0.93 0.50
N GLY A 150 15.00 0.34 0.24
CA GLY A 150 13.74 0.79 -0.35
C GLY A 150 13.60 0.43 -1.84
N GLU A 151 14.72 0.31 -2.57
CA GLU A 151 14.74 -0.03 -3.99
C GLU A 151 14.07 -1.37 -4.31
N LYS A 152 13.94 -2.26 -3.31
CA LYS A 152 13.32 -3.59 -3.42
C LYS A 152 11.82 -3.59 -3.15
N ALA A 153 11.23 -2.44 -2.79
CA ALA A 153 9.82 -2.37 -2.48
C ALA A 153 8.98 -2.74 -3.71
N MET A 154 8.01 -3.62 -3.49
CA MET A 154 7.08 -4.13 -4.49
C MET A 154 5.66 -4.03 -3.96
N LEU A 155 4.69 -3.95 -4.87
CA LEU A 155 3.28 -3.94 -4.50
C LEU A 155 2.81 -5.32 -4.03
N ARG A 156 1.87 -5.28 -3.10
CA ARG A 156 1.22 -6.43 -2.50
C ARG A 156 -0.27 -6.19 -2.38
N VAL A 157 -1.03 -7.26 -2.41
CA VAL A 157 -2.49 -7.27 -2.21
C VAL A 157 -2.86 -8.33 -1.20
N LYS A 158 -4.01 -8.18 -0.55
CA LYS A 158 -4.56 -9.26 0.30
C LYS A 158 -4.99 -10.41 -0.60
N LYS A 159 -4.55 -11.62 -0.25
CA LYS A 159 -4.93 -12.84 -0.98
C LYS A 159 -6.46 -12.93 -1.07
N GLU A 160 -7.15 -12.78 0.05
CA GLU A 160 -8.61 -12.86 0.15
C GLU A 160 -9.35 -11.95 -0.82
N ASP A 161 -8.84 -10.74 -1.09
CA ASP A 161 -9.53 -9.80 -1.96
C ASP A 161 -9.52 -10.32 -3.40
N ILE A 162 -8.42 -10.90 -3.87
CA ILE A 162 -8.36 -11.57 -5.19
C ILE A 162 -9.28 -12.80 -5.28
N PHE A 163 -9.34 -13.61 -4.21
CA PHE A 163 -10.14 -14.85 -4.21
C PHE A 163 -11.64 -14.63 -4.02
N LYS A 164 -12.09 -13.49 -3.47
CA LYS A 164 -13.52 -13.18 -3.38
C LYS A 164 -14.16 -13.09 -4.77
N PHE A 165 -13.40 -12.57 -5.74
CA PHE A 165 -13.87 -12.39 -7.11
C PHE A 165 -13.85 -13.70 -7.91
N ASP A 166 -12.87 -14.57 -7.66
CA ASP A 166 -12.80 -15.93 -8.22
C ASP A 166 -14.04 -16.79 -7.86
N LYS A 167 -14.67 -16.48 -6.74
CA LYS A 167 -15.84 -17.19 -6.20
C LYS A 167 -17.18 -16.58 -6.61
N GLN A 168 -17.30 -15.89 -7.75
CA GLN A 168 -18.61 -15.64 -8.37
C GLN A 168 -19.24 -16.97 -8.85
N GLU A 169 -19.51 -17.87 -7.91
CA GLU A 169 -20.10 -19.17 -8.14
C GLU A 169 -21.61 -18.99 -8.23
N ARG A 170 -22.16 -19.29 -9.41
CA ARG A 170 -23.62 -19.41 -9.57
C ARG A 170 -24.05 -20.77 -9.04
N VAL A 171 -24.73 -20.79 -7.90
CA VAL A 171 -25.42 -22.00 -7.41
C VAL A 171 -26.64 -22.24 -8.31
N ALA A 172 -26.66 -23.36 -9.03
CA ALA A 172 -27.80 -23.73 -9.86
C ALA A 172 -28.99 -24.12 -8.96
N PRO A 173 -30.21 -23.59 -9.20
CA PRO A 173 -31.37 -23.83 -8.33
C PRO A 173 -31.95 -25.26 -8.44
N GLY A 174 -31.39 -26.12 -9.29
CA GLY A 174 -32.03 -27.37 -9.68
C GLY A 174 -33.25 -27.16 -10.59
N ARG A 175 -33.74 -28.24 -11.20
CA ARG A 175 -34.98 -28.23 -12.00
C ARG A 175 -35.78 -29.48 -11.66
N SER A 176 -37.08 -29.30 -11.44
CA SER A 176 -38.02 -30.39 -11.15
C SER A 176 -38.72 -30.85 -12.43
N VAL A 177 -39.07 -32.14 -12.49
CA VAL A 177 -39.83 -32.71 -13.61
C VAL A 177 -41.30 -32.26 -13.47
N SER A 178 -41.84 -31.62 -14.50
CA SER A 178 -43.28 -31.33 -14.56
C SER A 178 -44.00 -32.61 -15.02
N SER A 179 -44.80 -33.22 -14.14
CA SER A 179 -45.76 -34.23 -14.57
C SER A 179 -46.79 -33.56 -15.48
N LYS A 180 -47.12 -34.23 -16.59
CA LYS A 180 -48.33 -33.92 -17.37
C LYS A 180 -49.58 -34.32 -16.60
#